data_AF-A0A383C6B3-F1
#
_entry.id   AF-A0A383C6B3-F1
#
_cell.length_a   1.000
_cell.length_b   1.000
_cell.length_c   1.000
_cell.angle_alpha   90.00
_cell.angle_beta   90.00
_cell.angle_gamma   90.00
#
_symmetry.space_group_name_H-M   'P 1'
#
loop_
_entity.id
_entity.type
_entity.pdbx_description
1 polymer ?
#
loop_
_entity_poly.entity_id
_entity_poly.type
_entity_poly.pdbx_seq_one_letter_code
_entity_poly.pdbx_strand_id
1 'polypeptide(L)'
;VGGVVELDPVLLEEVNYLVEFPFAIRGNFEERFLELPRELLIITMKYHQKYFPVQNKQGNLLPYFITISNMKPGSDGEIQHGNERVLRARLEDAQFFFEEDCKIKLEDFVDLLKGVTFQKTLGTSYEKVNRVVAIAESLAAEVCPDKIQLASRAAWLCKADLVTQMVYEFPELQGIIGSYYADYSGEDPEVCLAIKEHYRPIFSKDDPPSSPLGSIVSIADKLDTILGSIGVGLIPSG
;
A
#
# COMPACT_ATOMS: atom_id res chain seq x y z
N VAL A 1 -0.46 28.56 4.20
CA VAL A 1 0.01 27.62 3.15
C VAL A 1 -1.03 27.30 2.07
N GLY A 2 -2.29 27.75 2.16
CA GLY A 2 -3.27 27.55 1.07
C GLY A 2 -3.73 26.11 0.84
N GLY A 3 -3.36 25.19 1.74
CA GLY A 3 -3.76 23.78 1.71
C GLY A 3 -4.83 23.44 2.74
N VAL A 4 -5.37 22.24 2.60
CA VAL A 4 -6.38 21.61 3.46
C VAL A 4 -5.86 20.28 3.96
N VAL A 5 -6.37 19.85 5.11
CA VAL A 5 -6.18 18.49 5.62
C VAL A 5 -7.46 17.72 5.34
N GLU A 6 -7.33 16.58 4.67
CA GLU A 6 -8.39 15.59 4.64
C GLU A 6 -8.36 14.82 5.97
N LEU A 7 -9.38 15.03 6.80
CA LEU A 7 -9.46 14.40 8.11
C LEU A 7 -9.88 12.95 7.95
N ASP A 8 -8.92 12.04 8.10
CA ASP A 8 -9.21 10.63 8.31
C ASP A 8 -9.84 10.45 9.71
N PRO A 9 -11.09 9.98 9.81
CA PRO A 9 -11.78 9.80 11.09
C PRO A 9 -11.05 8.85 12.04
N VAL A 10 -10.42 7.79 11.52
CA VAL A 10 -9.69 6.79 12.33
C VAL A 10 -8.43 7.42 12.92
N LEU A 11 -7.66 8.14 12.10
CA LEU A 11 -6.47 8.83 12.58
C LEU A 11 -6.83 9.94 13.58
N LEU A 12 -7.92 10.67 13.33
CA LEU A 12 -8.38 11.73 14.22
C LEU A 12 -8.79 11.17 15.59
N GLU A 13 -9.52 10.06 15.60
CA GLU A 13 -9.91 9.36 16.81
C GLU A 13 -8.68 8.81 17.57
N GLU A 14 -7.73 8.22 16.85
CA GLU A 14 -6.47 7.76 17.45
C GLU A 14 -5.71 8.92 18.11
N VAL A 15 -5.53 10.05 17.42
CA VAL A 15 -4.85 11.22 17.97
C VAL A 15 -5.61 11.80 19.17
N ASN A 16 -6.94 11.78 19.14
CA ASN A 16 -7.77 12.24 20.26
C ASN A 16 -7.53 11.40 21.55
N TYR A 17 -7.16 10.13 21.42
CA TYR A 17 -6.76 9.30 22.57
C TYR A 17 -5.31 9.52 23.03
N LEU A 18 -4.48 10.21 22.25
CA LEU A 18 -3.07 10.46 22.58
C LEU A 18 -2.84 11.80 23.29
N VAL A 19 -3.81 12.71 23.27
CA VAL A 19 -3.63 14.09 23.75
C VAL A 19 -4.78 14.54 24.64
N GLU A 20 -4.45 15.27 25.69
CA GLU A 20 -5.41 15.88 26.63
C GLU A 20 -5.54 17.39 26.39
N PHE A 21 -4.46 18.04 25.96
CA PHE A 21 -4.38 19.48 25.70
C PHE A 21 -3.81 19.72 24.29
N PRO A 22 -4.64 19.60 23.24
CA PRO A 22 -4.17 19.56 21.87
C PRO A 22 -3.72 20.93 21.35
N PHE A 23 -2.51 20.98 20.77
CA PHE A 23 -2.00 22.10 19.99
C PHE A 23 -1.64 21.62 18.58
N ALA A 24 -2.34 22.12 17.57
CA ALA A 24 -2.01 21.85 16.18
C ALA A 24 -0.76 22.64 15.76
N ILE A 25 0.25 21.93 15.27
CA ILE A 25 1.53 22.48 14.84
C ILE A 25 1.75 22.07 13.39
N ARG A 26 2.05 23.06 12.55
CA ARG A 26 2.39 22.84 11.15
C ARG A 26 3.89 22.60 11.03
N GLY A 27 4.27 21.47 10.45
CA GLY A 27 5.64 21.19 10.01
C GLY A 27 5.79 21.24 8.50
N ASN A 28 7.04 21.22 8.04
CA ASN A 28 7.43 21.18 6.64
C ASN A 28 8.38 19.99 6.39
N PHE A 29 8.45 19.52 5.16
CA PHE A 29 9.50 18.61 4.70
C PHE A 29 10.02 19.09 3.34
N GLU A 30 11.14 18.54 2.88
CA GLU A 30 11.76 18.92 1.62
C GLU A 30 10.87 18.57 0.41
N GLU A 31 10.72 19.51 -0.52
CA GLU A 31 9.92 19.33 -1.74
C GLU A 31 10.37 18.13 -2.59
N ARG A 32 11.65 17.75 -2.52
CA ARG A 32 12.18 16.57 -3.23
C ARG A 32 11.43 15.29 -2.90
N PHE A 33 10.89 15.15 -1.69
CA PHE A 33 10.14 13.96 -1.32
C PHE A 33 8.80 13.84 -2.05
N LEU A 34 8.30 14.92 -2.66
CA LEU A 34 7.08 14.88 -3.48
C LEU A 34 7.27 14.09 -4.79
N GLU A 35 8.50 13.72 -5.14
CA GLU A 35 8.80 12.78 -6.24
C GLU A 35 8.50 11.32 -5.86
N LEU A 36 8.41 11.00 -4.57
CA LEU A 36 8.03 9.66 -4.10
C LEU A 36 6.54 9.39 -4.36
N PRO A 37 6.14 8.10 -4.44
CA PRO A 37 4.73 7.72 -4.50
C PRO A 37 3.89 8.41 -3.43
N ARG A 38 2.75 8.99 -3.84
CA ARG A 38 1.85 9.75 -2.94
C ARG A 38 1.43 8.90 -1.73
N GLU A 39 1.08 7.64 -1.97
CA GLU A 39 0.62 6.69 -0.96
C GLU A 39 1.71 6.39 0.06
N LEU A 40 2.98 6.29 -0.37
CA LEU A 40 4.14 6.13 0.52
C LEU A 40 4.23 7.32 1.48
N LEU A 41 4.21 8.55 0.97
CA LEU A 41 4.25 9.76 1.79
C LEU A 41 3.09 9.82 2.80
N ILE A 42 1.86 9.53 2.34
CA ILE A 42 0.66 9.55 3.17
C ILE A 42 0.76 8.49 4.27
N ILE A 43 1.17 7.27 3.95
CA ILE A 43 1.29 6.18 4.93
C ILE A 43 2.39 6.47 5.93
N THR A 44 3.56 6.94 5.49
CA THR A 44 4.64 7.34 6.41
C THR A 44 4.18 8.42 7.39
N MET A 45 3.46 9.44 6.91
CA MET A 45 2.93 10.50 7.78
C MET A 45 1.86 9.98 8.74
N LYS A 46 0.85 9.27 8.22
CA LYS A 46 -0.34 8.87 8.99
C LYS A 46 -0.05 7.72 9.94
N TYR A 47 0.51 6.61 9.45
CA TYR A 47 0.65 5.40 10.25
C TYR A 47 1.84 5.48 11.21
N HIS A 48 2.99 5.98 10.74
CA HIS A 48 4.22 5.94 11.53
C HIS A 48 4.38 7.16 12.45
N GLN A 49 3.79 8.30 12.09
CA GLN A 49 3.99 9.56 12.82
C GLN A 49 2.71 10.21 13.34
N LYS A 50 1.52 9.70 12.98
CA LYS A 50 0.22 10.29 13.33
C LYS A 50 0.07 11.74 12.87
N TYR A 51 0.69 12.05 11.74
CA TYR A 51 0.62 13.35 11.10
C TYR A 51 -0.48 13.39 10.06
N PHE A 52 -1.04 14.57 9.87
CA PHE A 52 -2.04 14.85 8.85
C PHE A 52 -1.38 15.51 7.64
N PRO A 53 -1.31 14.83 6.48
CA PRO A 53 -0.77 15.40 5.26
C PRO A 53 -1.60 16.61 4.80
N VAL A 54 -0.94 17.67 4.34
CA VAL A 54 -1.62 18.83 3.76
C VAL A 54 -1.65 18.70 2.24
N GLN A 55 -2.80 18.94 1.64
CA GLN A 55 -3.02 18.91 0.20
C GLN A 55 -3.51 20.26 -0.30
N ASN A 56 -3.29 20.56 -1.58
CA ASN A 56 -3.95 21.70 -2.23
C ASN A 56 -5.42 21.38 -2.58
N LYS A 57 -6.14 22.35 -3.13
CA LYS A 57 -7.56 22.16 -3.53
C LYS A 57 -7.76 21.15 -4.65
N GLN A 58 -6.70 20.76 -5.35
CA GLN A 58 -6.69 19.76 -6.42
C GLN A 58 -6.36 18.35 -5.91
N GLY A 59 -6.06 18.18 -4.62
CA GLY A 59 -5.69 16.89 -4.02
C GLY A 59 -4.20 16.53 -4.09
N ASN A 60 -3.37 17.42 -4.63
CA ASN A 60 -1.92 17.20 -4.67
C ASN A 60 -1.32 17.47 -3.29
N LEU A 61 -0.41 16.61 -2.85
CA LEU A 61 0.34 16.82 -1.61
C LEU A 61 1.16 18.10 -1.70
N LEU A 62 1.14 18.86 -0.61
CA LEU A 62 2.06 19.96 -0.36
C LEU A 62 3.17 19.48 0.59
N PRO A 63 4.34 20.16 0.63
CA PRO A 63 5.46 19.80 1.50
C PRO A 63 5.20 20.16 2.98
N TYR A 64 3.97 19.97 3.45
CA TYR A 64 3.51 20.35 4.77
C TYR A 64 2.69 19.22 5.41
N PHE A 65 2.76 19.15 6.73
CA PHE A 65 1.94 18.27 7.56
C PHE A 65 1.50 19.00 8.83
N ILE A 66 0.43 18.50 9.44
CA ILE A 66 -0.01 18.93 10.76
C ILE A 66 0.25 17.80 11.75
N THR A 67 0.89 18.12 12.87
CA THR A 67 1.02 17.23 14.03
C THR A 67 0.27 17.85 15.21
N ILE A 68 -0.24 17.03 16.12
CA ILE A 68 -0.91 17.49 17.33
C ILE A 68 0.01 17.24 18.52
N SER A 69 0.43 18.31 19.18
CA SER A 69 1.21 18.23 20.40
C SER A 69 0.31 18.26 21.62
N ASN A 70 0.65 17.47 22.64
CA ASN A 70 0.04 17.55 23.97
C ASN A 70 0.69 18.66 24.85
N MET A 71 1.62 19.43 24.29
CA MET A 71 2.31 20.51 24.98
C MET A 71 2.12 21.81 24.21
N LYS A 72 1.95 22.91 24.94
CA LYS A 72 1.88 24.25 24.34
C LYS A 72 3.21 24.53 23.61
N PRO A 73 3.19 24.83 22.31
CA PRO A 73 4.41 25.18 21.59
C PRO A 73 5.00 26.48 22.14
N GLY A 74 6.31 26.48 22.39
CA GLY A 74 7.09 27.68 22.70
C GLY A 74 7.27 28.57 21.46
N SER A 75 7.88 29.75 21.66
CA SER A 75 8.17 30.71 20.57
C SER A 75 9.22 30.21 19.58
N ASP A 76 10.09 29.30 20.01
CA ASP A 76 11.34 28.98 19.30
C ASP A 76 11.17 27.84 18.28
N GLY A 77 9.94 27.33 18.12
CA GLY A 77 9.63 26.32 17.11
C GLY A 77 10.23 24.94 17.38
N GLU A 78 10.73 24.66 18.58
CA GLU A 78 11.40 23.39 18.93
C GLU A 78 10.56 22.15 18.61
N ILE A 79 9.26 22.18 18.95
CA ILE A 79 8.34 21.07 18.66
C ILE A 79 8.19 20.90 17.14
N GLN A 80 8.05 22.00 16.39
CA GLN A 80 7.96 21.95 14.93
C GLN A 80 9.23 21.31 14.36
N HIS A 81 10.41 21.87 14.62
CA HIS A 81 11.69 21.37 14.09
C HIS A 81 11.99 19.92 14.50
N GLY A 82 11.59 19.53 15.73
CA GLY A 82 11.70 18.16 16.21
C GLY A 82 10.91 17.19 15.34
N ASN A 83 9.63 17.49 15.09
CA ASN A 83 8.77 16.65 14.24
C ASN A 83 9.23 16.66 12.77
N GLU A 84 9.70 17.79 12.24
CA GLU A 84 10.28 17.87 10.89
C GLU A 84 11.51 16.98 10.74
N ARG A 85 12.40 16.96 11.75
CA ARG A 85 13.59 16.09 11.74
C ARG A 85 13.20 14.61 11.78
N VAL A 86 12.18 14.25 12.55
CA VAL A 86 11.69 12.86 12.62
C VAL A 86 11.07 12.44 11.29
N LEU A 87 10.22 13.28 10.69
CA LEU A 87 9.62 12.97 9.38
C LEU A 87 10.69 12.83 8.31
N ARG A 88 11.65 13.76 8.25
CA ARG A 88 12.75 13.72 7.29
C ARG A 88 13.48 12.39 7.33
N ALA A 89 13.91 11.94 8.52
CA ALA A 89 14.63 10.67 8.65
C ALA A 89 13.79 9.49 8.10
N ARG A 90 12.48 9.45 8.39
CA ARG A 90 11.59 8.41 7.88
C ARG A 90 11.39 8.47 6.36
N LEU A 91 11.34 9.67 5.79
CA LEU A 91 11.22 9.84 4.35
C LEU A 91 12.53 9.52 3.62
N GLU A 92 13.68 9.76 4.24
CA GLU A 92 15.00 9.33 3.71
C GLU A 92 15.10 7.79 3.69
N ASP A 93 14.68 7.11 4.77
CA ASP A 93 14.62 5.65 4.81
C ASP A 93 13.67 5.10 3.72
N ALA A 94 12.46 5.66 3.62
CA ALA A 94 11.48 5.28 2.61
C ALA A 94 11.99 5.49 1.18
N GLN A 95 12.63 6.64 0.91
CA GLN A 95 13.25 6.93 -0.38
C GLN A 95 14.32 5.90 -0.72
N PHE A 96 15.18 5.57 0.24
CA PHE A 96 16.24 4.59 0.04
C PHE A 96 15.67 3.21 -0.35
N PHE A 97 14.69 2.70 0.39
CA PHE A 97 14.07 1.40 0.07
C PHE A 97 13.40 1.42 -1.31
N PHE A 98 12.68 2.49 -1.63
CA PHE A 98 12.02 2.64 -2.93
C PHE A 98 13.02 2.63 -4.08
N GLU A 99 14.13 3.37 -3.95
CA GLU A 99 15.18 3.45 -4.95
C GLU A 99 15.95 2.13 -5.10
N GLU A 100 16.23 1.42 -4.01
CA GLU A 100 16.87 0.09 -4.06
C GLU A 100 15.97 -0.95 -4.72
N ASP A 101 14.70 -1.01 -4.35
CA ASP A 101 13.75 -1.96 -4.92
C ASP A 101 13.52 -1.69 -6.43
N CYS A 102 13.47 -0.42 -6.86
CA CYS A 102 13.32 -0.03 -8.26
C CYS A 102 14.49 -0.46 -9.17
N LYS A 103 15.63 -0.91 -8.62
CA LYS A 103 16.76 -1.43 -9.42
C LYS A 103 16.51 -2.84 -9.94
N ILE A 104 15.55 -3.55 -9.36
CA ILE A 104 15.19 -4.93 -9.68
C ILE A 104 13.81 -4.89 -10.35
N LYS A 105 13.62 -5.66 -11.43
CA LYS A 105 12.28 -5.72 -12.06
C LYS A 105 11.32 -6.44 -11.13
N LEU A 106 10.06 -6.01 -11.11
CA LEU A 106 9.04 -6.62 -10.25
C LEU A 106 8.94 -8.14 -10.44
N GLU A 107 9.07 -8.61 -11.68
CA GLU A 107 9.03 -10.04 -12.01
C GLU A 107 10.14 -10.86 -11.34
N ASP A 108 11.33 -10.28 -11.15
CA ASP A 108 12.46 -10.99 -10.56
C ASP A 108 12.23 -11.28 -9.06
N PHE A 109 11.31 -10.55 -8.41
CA PHE A 109 10.90 -10.82 -7.03
C PHE A 109 9.96 -12.02 -6.89
N VAL A 110 9.27 -12.44 -7.96
CA VAL A 110 8.27 -13.52 -7.88
C VAL A 110 8.90 -14.82 -7.40
N ASP A 111 10.09 -15.17 -7.89
CA ASP A 111 10.77 -16.39 -7.50
C ASP A 111 11.15 -16.43 -6.00
N LEU A 112 11.40 -15.26 -5.40
CA LEU A 112 11.71 -15.15 -3.98
C LEU A 112 10.49 -15.46 -3.09
N LEU A 113 9.27 -15.43 -3.64
CA LEU A 113 8.05 -15.84 -2.93
C LEU A 113 8.07 -17.32 -2.51
N LYS A 114 8.98 -18.13 -3.07
CA LYS A 114 9.23 -19.52 -2.61
C LYS A 114 9.74 -19.55 -1.16
N GLY A 115 10.36 -18.47 -0.69
CA GLY A 115 10.78 -18.31 0.70
C GLY A 115 9.69 -17.82 1.66
N VAL A 116 8.56 -17.34 1.12
CA VAL A 116 7.47 -16.76 1.92
C VAL A 116 6.41 -17.83 2.17
N THR A 117 6.26 -18.25 3.42
CA THR A 117 5.20 -19.20 3.78
C THR A 117 3.85 -18.49 3.71
N PHE A 118 2.93 -18.99 2.88
CA PHE A 118 1.54 -18.52 2.85
C PHE A 118 0.75 -19.17 3.99
N GLN A 119 0.75 -20.51 4.04
CA GLN A 119 0.12 -21.27 5.11
C GLN A 119 0.79 -22.64 5.18
N LYS A 120 1.02 -23.15 6.40
CA LYS A 120 1.85 -24.35 6.66
C LYS A 120 1.52 -25.58 5.80
N THR A 121 0.26 -25.80 5.48
CA THR A 121 -0.25 -26.93 4.68
C THR A 121 -0.43 -26.58 3.20
N LEU A 122 -0.76 -25.32 2.88
CA LEU A 122 -0.97 -24.84 1.50
C LEU A 122 0.32 -24.37 0.81
N GLY A 123 1.41 -24.29 1.55
CA GLY A 123 2.74 -23.97 1.04
C GLY A 123 3.07 -22.48 1.07
N THR A 124 3.72 -22.05 0.01
CA THR A 124 4.37 -20.75 -0.15
C THR A 124 3.50 -19.73 -0.90
N SER A 125 3.85 -18.46 -0.81
CA SER A 125 3.21 -17.41 -1.61
C SER A 125 3.43 -17.61 -3.10
N TYR A 126 4.55 -18.23 -3.51
CA TYR A 126 4.77 -18.62 -4.91
C TYR A 126 3.73 -19.65 -5.37
N GLU A 127 3.51 -20.72 -4.59
CA GLU A 127 2.51 -21.75 -4.92
C GLU A 127 1.09 -21.17 -4.93
N LYS A 128 0.80 -20.24 -4.02
CA LYS A 128 -0.44 -19.46 -4.05
C LYS A 128 -0.59 -18.66 -5.35
N VAL A 129 0.41 -17.87 -5.74
CA VAL A 129 0.37 -17.09 -6.98
C VAL A 129 0.09 -17.97 -8.19
N ASN A 130 0.72 -19.16 -8.29
CA ASN A 130 0.44 -20.09 -9.38
C ASN A 130 -1.04 -20.54 -9.43
N ARG A 131 -1.66 -20.81 -8.27
CA ARG A 131 -3.10 -21.13 -8.20
C ARG A 131 -3.96 -19.94 -8.57
N VAL A 132 -3.59 -18.74 -8.12
CA VAL A 132 -4.29 -17.49 -8.45
C VAL A 132 -4.24 -17.20 -9.95
N VAL A 133 -3.09 -17.43 -10.62
CA VAL A 133 -2.97 -17.32 -12.09
C VAL A 133 -3.96 -18.26 -12.78
N ALA A 134 -4.00 -19.54 -12.41
CA ALA A 134 -4.91 -20.51 -13.02
C ALA A 134 -6.39 -20.14 -12.82
N ILE A 135 -6.76 -19.65 -11.63
CA ILE A 135 -8.13 -19.18 -11.36
C ILE A 135 -8.44 -17.91 -12.17
N ALA A 136 -7.50 -16.96 -12.23
CA ALA A 136 -7.68 -15.70 -12.98
C ALA A 136 -7.85 -15.94 -14.48
N GLU A 137 -7.07 -16.86 -15.07
CA GLU A 137 -7.21 -17.26 -16.48
C GLU A 137 -8.58 -17.89 -16.77
N SER A 138 -9.05 -18.76 -15.88
CA SER A 138 -10.37 -19.40 -15.98
C SER A 138 -11.50 -18.37 -15.90
N LEU A 139 -11.43 -17.44 -14.94
CA LEU A 139 -12.40 -16.36 -14.80
C LEU A 139 -12.39 -15.44 -16.03
N ALA A 140 -11.19 -15.03 -16.48
CA ALA A 140 -11.04 -14.17 -17.66
C ALA A 140 -11.58 -14.83 -18.93
N ALA A 141 -11.39 -16.14 -19.11
CA ALA A 141 -11.92 -16.87 -20.27
C ALA A 141 -13.46 -16.85 -20.36
N GLU A 142 -14.15 -16.71 -19.22
CA GLU A 142 -15.62 -16.64 -19.19
C GLU A 142 -16.13 -15.20 -19.36
N VAL A 143 -15.44 -14.21 -18.79
CA VAL A 143 -15.99 -12.83 -18.69
C VAL A 143 -15.30 -11.80 -19.60
N CYS A 144 -14.04 -11.99 -19.95
CA CYS A 144 -13.28 -11.12 -20.85
C CYS A 144 -12.16 -11.90 -21.59
N PRO A 145 -12.52 -12.77 -22.56
CA PRO A 145 -11.58 -13.68 -23.21
C PRO A 145 -10.42 -12.99 -23.93
N ASP A 146 -10.59 -11.74 -24.32
CA ASP A 146 -9.59 -10.89 -24.96
C ASP A 146 -8.48 -10.41 -23.99
N LYS A 147 -8.69 -10.53 -22.67
CA LYS A 147 -7.77 -10.05 -21.63
C LYS A 147 -7.14 -11.16 -20.79
N ILE A 148 -7.23 -12.43 -21.22
CA ILE A 148 -6.67 -13.57 -20.49
C ILE A 148 -5.18 -13.37 -20.19
N GLN A 149 -4.40 -12.89 -21.16
CA GLN A 149 -2.95 -12.68 -20.99
C GLN A 149 -2.66 -11.57 -19.96
N LEU A 150 -3.44 -10.48 -19.96
CA LEU A 150 -3.31 -9.42 -18.97
C LEU A 150 -3.70 -9.91 -17.57
N ALA A 151 -4.74 -10.75 -17.47
CA ALA A 151 -5.20 -11.31 -16.20
C ALA A 151 -4.16 -12.25 -15.60
N SER A 152 -3.59 -13.12 -16.43
CA SER A 152 -2.48 -14.00 -16.08
C SER A 152 -1.26 -13.19 -15.60
N ARG A 153 -0.87 -12.15 -16.35
CA ARG A 153 0.26 -11.29 -15.99
C ARG A 153 0.05 -10.54 -14.68
N ALA A 154 -1.12 -9.94 -14.47
CA ALA A 154 -1.45 -9.26 -13.23
C ALA A 154 -1.49 -10.23 -12.03
N ALA A 155 -2.09 -11.41 -12.19
CA ALA A 155 -2.11 -12.44 -11.15
C ALA A 155 -0.70 -12.97 -10.81
N TRP A 156 0.19 -13.07 -11.80
CA TRP A 156 1.57 -13.50 -11.60
C TRP A 156 2.38 -12.50 -10.75
N LEU A 157 2.17 -11.21 -10.97
CA LEU A 157 2.92 -10.14 -10.31
C LEU A 157 2.28 -9.63 -9.02
N CYS A 158 1.00 -9.95 -8.74
CA CYS A 158 0.21 -9.24 -7.72
C CYS A 158 0.76 -9.31 -6.29
N LYS A 159 1.61 -10.29 -5.98
CA LYS A 159 2.23 -10.46 -4.66
C LYS A 159 3.75 -10.38 -4.68
N ALA A 160 4.35 -10.01 -5.81
CA ALA A 160 5.79 -9.93 -5.96
C ALA A 160 6.42 -8.91 -5.00
N ASP A 161 5.67 -7.86 -4.64
CA ASP A 161 6.14 -6.85 -3.70
C ASP A 161 6.31 -7.33 -2.26
N LEU A 162 5.74 -8.48 -1.86
CA LEU A 162 5.83 -9.02 -0.50
C LEU A 162 7.27 -9.29 -0.01
N VAL A 163 8.22 -9.41 -0.93
CA VAL A 163 9.65 -9.68 -0.63
C VAL A 163 10.54 -8.45 -0.82
N THR A 164 9.94 -7.29 -1.11
CA THR A 164 10.67 -6.03 -1.29
C THR A 164 11.06 -5.43 0.06
N GLN A 165 12.11 -4.62 0.09
CA GLN A 165 12.50 -3.93 1.33
C GLN A 165 11.41 -2.95 1.77
N MET A 166 10.73 -2.31 0.81
CA MET A 166 9.62 -1.42 1.09
C MET A 166 8.49 -2.13 1.83
N VAL A 167 8.01 -3.29 1.38
CA VAL A 167 6.92 -3.99 2.07
C VAL A 167 7.36 -4.60 3.40
N TYR A 168 8.64 -4.97 3.53
CA TYR A 168 9.18 -5.41 4.82
C TYR A 168 9.09 -4.29 5.87
N GLU A 169 9.44 -3.04 5.51
CA GLU A 169 9.40 -1.89 6.42
C GLU A 169 8.04 -1.19 6.50
N PHE A 170 7.21 -1.30 5.46
CA PHE A 170 5.89 -0.69 5.34
C PHE A 170 4.86 -1.72 4.81
N PRO A 171 4.43 -2.69 5.63
CA PRO A 171 3.50 -3.74 5.20
C PRO A 171 2.14 -3.23 4.68
N GLU A 172 1.74 -2.03 5.08
CA GLU A 172 0.52 -1.35 4.64
C GLU A 172 0.54 -0.97 3.14
N LEU A 173 1.72 -0.96 2.52
CA LEU A 173 1.91 -0.63 1.11
C LEU A 173 1.83 -1.84 0.18
N GLN A 174 1.61 -3.05 0.69
CA GLN A 174 1.47 -4.23 -0.16
C GLN A 174 0.35 -4.07 -1.20
N GLY A 175 0.57 -4.57 -2.41
CA GLY A 175 -0.24 -4.32 -3.61
C GLY A 175 -0.09 -2.90 -4.17
N ILE A 176 -0.11 -1.88 -3.32
CA ILE A 176 0.04 -0.47 -3.75
C ILE A 176 1.42 -0.23 -4.33
N ILE A 177 2.48 -0.59 -3.61
CA ILE A 177 3.85 -0.39 -4.10
C ILE A 177 4.19 -1.35 -5.23
N GLY A 178 3.66 -2.59 -5.21
CA GLY A 178 3.76 -3.50 -6.35
C GLY A 178 3.24 -2.88 -7.65
N SER A 179 2.17 -2.08 -7.61
CA SER A 179 1.67 -1.35 -8.78
C SER A 179 2.69 -0.33 -9.32
N TYR A 180 3.33 0.42 -8.42
CA TYR A 180 4.40 1.35 -8.82
C TYR A 180 5.58 0.60 -9.43
N TYR A 181 6.06 -0.47 -8.79
CA TYR A 181 7.17 -1.26 -9.31
C TYR A 181 6.85 -1.92 -10.66
N ALA A 182 5.60 -2.31 -10.90
CA ALA A 182 5.13 -2.80 -12.20
C ALA A 182 5.24 -1.70 -13.27
N ASP A 183 4.79 -0.48 -12.96
CA ASP A 183 4.87 0.67 -13.85
C ASP A 183 6.34 1.03 -14.18
N TYR A 184 7.20 1.08 -13.17
CA TYR A 184 8.65 1.26 -13.35
C TYR A 184 9.31 0.14 -14.16
N SER A 185 8.78 -1.08 -14.09
CA SER A 185 9.24 -2.22 -14.88
C SER A 185 8.71 -2.21 -16.33
N GLY A 186 7.83 -1.27 -16.68
CA GLY A 186 7.25 -1.12 -18.02
C GLY A 186 6.05 -2.03 -18.29
N GLU A 187 5.34 -2.48 -17.25
CA GLU A 187 4.12 -3.27 -17.40
C GLU A 187 2.94 -2.45 -17.95
N ASP A 188 1.91 -3.15 -18.45
CA ASP A 188 0.70 -2.51 -18.97
C ASP A 188 -0.05 -1.75 -17.85
N PRO A 189 -0.58 -0.53 -18.08
CA PRO A 189 -1.32 0.22 -17.08
C PRO A 189 -2.51 -0.54 -16.46
N GLU A 190 -3.18 -1.42 -17.23
CA GLU A 190 -4.24 -2.27 -16.68
C GLU A 190 -3.69 -3.30 -15.70
N VAL A 191 -2.51 -3.87 -15.98
CA VAL A 191 -1.80 -4.79 -15.08
C VAL A 191 -1.41 -4.05 -13.79
N CYS A 192 -0.81 -2.86 -13.90
CA CYS A 192 -0.45 -2.04 -12.76
C CYS A 192 -1.66 -1.74 -11.88
N LEU A 193 -2.79 -1.35 -12.48
CA LEU A 193 -4.03 -1.08 -11.75
C LEU A 193 -4.59 -2.35 -11.08
N ALA A 194 -4.58 -3.49 -11.77
CA ALA A 194 -5.05 -4.74 -11.20
C ALA A 194 -4.20 -5.19 -10.00
N ILE A 195 -2.87 -5.01 -10.05
CA ILE A 195 -1.97 -5.26 -8.92
C ILE A 195 -2.33 -4.34 -7.74
N LYS A 196 -2.58 -3.05 -7.98
CA LYS A 196 -2.98 -2.09 -6.94
C LYS A 196 -4.28 -2.51 -6.24
N GLU A 197 -5.24 -2.99 -7.01
CA GLU A 197 -6.61 -3.22 -6.55
C GLU A 197 -6.88 -4.65 -6.05
N HIS A 198 -6.00 -5.63 -6.27
CA HIS A 198 -6.35 -7.04 -6.03
C HIS A 198 -6.71 -7.37 -4.57
N TYR A 199 -6.20 -6.60 -3.59
CA TYR A 199 -6.61 -6.77 -2.20
C TYR A 199 -8.04 -6.25 -1.93
N ARG A 200 -8.57 -5.34 -2.74
CA ARG A 200 -9.90 -4.75 -2.55
C ARG A 200 -11.05 -5.74 -2.83
N PRO A 201 -12.18 -5.63 -2.12
CA PRO A 201 -12.35 -4.84 -0.90
C PRO A 201 -11.57 -5.51 0.26
N ILE A 202 -10.88 -4.70 1.07
CA ILE A 202 -10.13 -5.19 2.24
C ILE A 202 -11.09 -5.55 3.39
N PHE A 203 -12.21 -4.84 3.49
CA PHE A 203 -13.28 -5.08 4.47
C PHE A 203 -14.66 -4.86 3.84
N SER A 204 -15.72 -5.24 4.55
CA SER A 204 -17.09 -5.33 4.00
C SER A 204 -17.71 -4.02 3.49
N LYS A 205 -17.16 -2.86 3.89
CA LYS A 205 -17.61 -1.53 3.47
C LYS A 205 -16.58 -0.79 2.61
N ASP A 206 -15.52 -1.48 2.21
CA ASP A 206 -14.50 -0.94 1.32
C ASP A 206 -15.00 -1.01 -0.14
N ASP A 207 -14.46 -0.14 -0.99
CA ASP A 207 -14.82 -0.12 -2.40
C ASP A 207 -14.26 -1.38 -3.11
N PRO A 208 -15.02 -2.02 -4.01
CA PRO A 208 -14.48 -3.07 -4.85
C PRO A 208 -13.44 -2.53 -5.85
N PRO A 209 -12.65 -3.40 -6.49
CA PRO A 209 -11.80 -2.99 -7.62
C PRO A 209 -12.61 -2.21 -8.66
N SER A 210 -12.05 -1.12 -9.18
CA SER A 210 -12.74 -0.29 -10.17
C SER A 210 -12.62 -0.87 -11.59
N SER A 211 -11.63 -1.73 -11.81
CA SER A 211 -11.34 -2.34 -13.11
C SER A 211 -11.85 -3.79 -13.21
N PRO A 212 -12.25 -4.26 -14.42
CA PRO A 212 -12.54 -5.68 -14.65
C PRO A 212 -11.35 -6.58 -14.33
N LEU A 213 -10.14 -6.15 -14.70
CA LEU A 213 -8.92 -6.92 -14.45
C LEU A 213 -8.61 -7.05 -12.95
N GLY A 214 -8.68 -5.93 -12.22
CA GLY A 214 -8.54 -5.93 -10.76
C GLY A 214 -9.62 -6.78 -10.07
N SER A 215 -10.85 -6.77 -10.59
CA SER A 215 -11.94 -7.63 -10.09
C SER A 215 -11.61 -9.11 -10.25
N ILE A 216 -11.10 -9.52 -11.42
CA ILE A 216 -10.72 -10.91 -11.69
C ILE A 216 -9.61 -11.37 -10.76
N VAL A 217 -8.52 -10.60 -10.64
CA VAL A 217 -7.38 -10.98 -9.80
C VAL A 217 -7.78 -10.97 -8.32
N SER A 218 -8.59 -10.01 -7.88
CA SER A 218 -9.13 -9.97 -6.51
C SER A 218 -9.98 -11.19 -6.19
N ILE A 219 -10.91 -11.55 -7.08
CA ILE A 219 -11.76 -12.74 -6.91
C ILE A 219 -10.90 -13.99 -6.89
N ALA A 220 -9.94 -14.12 -7.81
CA ALA A 220 -9.04 -15.26 -7.87
C ALA A 220 -8.24 -15.44 -6.57
N ASP A 221 -7.65 -14.38 -6.03
CA ASP A 221 -6.87 -14.42 -4.80
C ASP A 221 -7.73 -14.77 -3.57
N LYS A 222 -8.95 -14.22 -3.50
CA LYS A 222 -9.90 -14.50 -2.42
C LYS A 222 -10.46 -15.93 -2.51
N LEU A 223 -10.80 -16.41 -3.71
CA LEU A 223 -11.25 -17.78 -3.93
C LEU A 223 -10.16 -18.79 -3.54
N ASP A 224 -8.90 -18.57 -3.94
CA ASP A 224 -7.79 -19.43 -3.51
C ASP A 224 -7.69 -19.49 -1.98
N THR A 225 -7.77 -18.33 -1.33
CA THR A 225 -7.67 -18.26 0.14
C THR A 225 -8.83 -18.99 0.83
N ILE A 226 -10.07 -18.77 0.38
CA ILE A 226 -11.27 -19.38 0.97
C ILE A 226 -11.27 -20.89 0.75
N LEU A 227 -11.09 -21.33 -0.50
CA LEU A 227 -11.13 -22.75 -0.86
C LEU A 227 -9.94 -23.49 -0.27
N GLY A 228 -8.75 -22.90 -0.28
CA GLY A 228 -7.56 -23.45 0.34
C GLY A 228 -7.74 -23.64 1.84
N SER A 229 -8.24 -22.62 2.55
CA SER A 229 -8.48 -22.69 3.99
C SER A 229 -9.48 -23.79 4.35
N ILE A 230 -10.62 -23.85 3.66
CA ILE A 230 -11.62 -24.91 3.87
C ILE A 230 -11.02 -26.30 3.56
N GLY A 231 -10.25 -26.41 2.46
CA GLY A 231 -9.63 -27.65 2.03
C GLY A 231 -8.64 -28.25 3.04
N VAL A 232 -8.02 -27.41 3.87
CA VAL A 232 -7.11 -27.86 4.96
C VAL A 232 -7.77 -27.87 6.34
N GLY A 233 -9.11 -27.76 6.39
CA GLY A 233 -9.89 -27.87 7.62
C GLY A 233 -9.98 -26.59 8.46
N LEU A 234 -9.54 -25.44 7.94
CA LEU A 234 -9.71 -24.14 8.58
C LEU A 234 -11.12 -23.60 8.27
N ILE A 235 -12.13 -24.20 8.88
CA ILE A 235 -13.53 -23.84 8.69
C ILE A 235 -13.87 -22.63 9.58
N PRO A 236 -14.39 -21.52 9.02
CA PRO A 236 -14.83 -20.37 9.82
C PRO A 236 -15.90 -20.78 10.84
N SER A 237 -15.72 -20.39 12.10
CA SER A 237 -16.65 -20.72 13.19
C SER A 237 -17.84 -19.76 13.32
N GLY A 238 -17.81 -18.62 12.61
CA GLY A 238 -18.66 -17.46 12.91
C GLY A 238 -18.07 -16.57 14.00
#